data_AF-U6DEP4-F1
#
_entry.id   AF-U6DEP4-F1
#
_cell.length_a   1.000
_cell.length_b   1.000
_cell.length_c   1.000
_cell.angle_alpha   90.00
_cell.angle_beta   90.00
_cell.angle_gamma   90.00
#
_symmetry.space_group_name_H-M   'P 1'
#
loop_
_entity.id
_entity.type
_entity.pdbx_description
1 polymer ?
#
loop_
_entity_poly.entity_id
_entity_poly.type
_entity_poly.pdbx_seq_one_letter_code
_entity_poly.pdbx_strand_id
1 'polypeptide(L)'
;GCSTMSIMTNNIMLLVEWTVPRFQALGITVAVCTPCVGQMILGGLAFAIRDWYTLQLVVSVPLFVSFLFSRWLVESARWLVITNKFEEGLKALRKAAQRNGRKNAGEALTVEVLRSTMKEELEIAQEKPSVPDLFRTPILRRRICLLSFVRFATYMPFYGLILHLQHIGNNVFLFQVLFGMVNLPSNYIALLALNHMGRRVSQMIFGSLLGIFILTTTFLPEEMQTLRVTLSTLGVGVSSAALMSTSAHGNELIPTIIRYKSHGSSSMVKTDLPQLINIYSGKNTGELSEASIIIAFFKKIL
;
A
#
# COMPACT_ATOMS: atom_id res chain seq x y z
N GLY A 1 12.66 -0.78 -9.94
CA GLY A 1 11.41 -1.52 -10.12
C GLY A 1 11.01 -2.26 -8.86
N CYS A 2 11.56 -3.46 -8.64
CA CYS A 2 11.14 -4.35 -7.54
C CYS A 2 11.28 -3.73 -6.14
N SER A 3 12.34 -2.96 -5.88
CA SER A 3 12.56 -2.32 -4.57
C SER A 3 11.56 -1.21 -4.24
N THR A 4 11.01 -0.52 -5.26
CA THR A 4 10.17 0.66 -5.06
C THR A 4 8.83 0.31 -4.41
N MET A 5 8.19 -0.78 -4.83
CA MET A 5 6.92 -1.22 -4.22
C MET A 5 7.10 -1.73 -2.79
N SER A 6 8.20 -2.43 -2.52
CA SER A 6 8.54 -2.88 -1.16
C SER A 6 8.79 -1.69 -0.23
N ILE A 7 9.56 -0.70 -0.69
CA ILE A 7 9.82 0.53 0.05
C ILE A 7 8.51 1.27 0.33
N MET A 8 7.64 1.45 -0.66
CA MET A 8 6.37 2.16 -0.48
C MET A 8 5.45 1.45 0.51
N THR A 9 5.33 0.13 0.41
CA THR A 9 4.50 -0.67 1.31
C THR A 9 5.01 -0.63 2.75
N ASN A 10 6.33 -0.79 2.94
CA ASN A 10 6.96 -0.72 4.26
C ASN A 10 6.82 0.66 4.89
N ASN A 11 6.99 1.74 4.12
CA ASN A 11 6.80 3.11 4.62
C ASN A 11 5.37 3.36 5.10
N ILE A 12 4.35 2.91 4.34
CA ILE A 12 2.95 3.05 4.76
C ILE A 12 2.69 2.24 6.04
N MET A 13 3.26 1.04 6.16
CA MET A 13 3.09 0.20 7.34
C MET A 13 3.72 0.83 8.59
N LEU A 14 4.95 1.33 8.48
CA LEU A 14 5.62 2.06 9.57
C LEU A 14 4.86 3.32 9.95
N LEU A 15 4.37 4.08 8.97
CA LEU A 15 3.57 5.28 9.21
C LEU A 15 2.30 4.94 10.01
N VAL A 16 1.58 3.89 9.61
CA VAL A 16 0.36 3.43 10.30
C VAL A 16 0.70 2.97 11.72
N GLU A 17 1.81 2.26 11.92
CA GLU A 17 2.20 1.76 13.24
C GLU A 17 2.51 2.89 14.22
N TRP A 18 3.30 3.89 13.80
CA TRP A 18 3.76 4.96 14.67
C TRP A 18 2.75 6.12 14.83
N THR A 19 1.67 6.14 14.05
CA THR A 19 0.68 7.23 14.06
C THR A 19 -0.57 6.88 14.86
N VAL A 20 -1.02 7.81 15.72
CA VAL A 20 -2.26 7.73 16.53
C VAL A 20 -3.51 7.65 15.62
N PRO A 21 -4.57 6.86 15.96
CA PRO A 21 -5.71 6.62 15.06
C PRO A 21 -6.35 7.88 14.50
N ARG A 22 -6.44 8.94 15.31
CA ARG A 22 -7.02 10.24 14.88
C ARG A 22 -6.30 10.87 13.69
N PHE A 23 -5.00 10.63 13.55
CA PHE A 23 -4.17 11.19 12.49
C PHE A 23 -3.80 10.18 11.40
N GLN A 24 -4.17 8.91 11.56
CA GLN A 24 -3.81 7.87 10.59
C GLN A 24 -4.42 8.12 9.23
N ALA A 25 -5.68 8.55 9.17
CA ALA A 25 -6.33 8.88 7.91
C ALA A 25 -5.54 9.98 7.17
N LEU A 26 -5.16 11.05 7.88
CA LEU A 26 -4.32 12.12 7.33
C LEU A 26 -2.95 11.60 6.86
N GLY A 27 -2.28 10.80 7.68
CA GLY A 27 -0.98 10.20 7.32
C GLY A 27 -1.08 9.32 6.06
N ILE A 28 -2.09 8.47 5.98
CA ILE A 28 -2.33 7.61 4.81
C ILE A 28 -2.61 8.47 3.57
N THR A 29 -3.43 9.53 3.69
CA THR A 29 -3.69 10.45 2.57
C THR A 29 -2.40 11.12 2.09
N VAL A 30 -1.56 11.63 3.00
CA VAL A 30 -0.25 12.21 2.64
C VAL A 30 0.65 11.20 1.95
N ALA A 31 0.71 9.96 2.46
CA ALA A 31 1.49 8.89 1.85
C ALA A 31 1.00 8.52 0.44
N VAL A 32 -0.32 8.54 0.21
CA VAL A 32 -0.93 8.30 -1.10
C VAL A 32 -0.68 9.45 -2.08
N CYS A 33 -0.62 10.70 -1.61
CA CYS A 33 -0.31 11.85 -2.46
C CYS A 33 1.19 11.95 -2.82
N THR A 34 2.07 11.40 -2.00
CA THR A 34 3.53 11.51 -2.16
C THR A 34 4.02 10.96 -3.52
N PRO A 35 3.59 9.79 -4.01
CA PRO A 35 3.94 9.31 -5.36
C PRO A 35 3.51 10.25 -6.48
N CYS A 36 2.32 10.88 -6.37
CA CYS A 36 1.82 11.83 -7.36
C CYS A 36 2.72 13.07 -7.45
N VAL A 37 3.06 13.64 -6.29
CA VAL A 37 3.96 14.79 -6.20
C VAL A 37 5.36 14.42 -6.70
N GLY A 38 5.88 13.26 -6.32
CA GLY A 38 7.17 12.76 -6.81
C GLY A 38 7.19 12.61 -8.33
N GLN A 39 6.08 12.15 -8.92
CA GLN A 39 5.94 12.04 -10.36
C GLN A 39 5.95 13.41 -11.06
N MET A 40 5.29 14.41 -10.49
CA MET A 40 5.29 15.79 -11.01
C MET A 40 6.68 16.43 -10.91
N ILE A 41 7.36 16.26 -9.77
CA ILE A 41 8.73 16.75 -9.58
C ILE A 41 9.67 16.08 -10.58
N LEU A 42 9.56 14.76 -10.75
CA LEU A 42 10.39 14.02 -11.71
C LEU A 42 10.16 14.52 -13.14
N GLY A 43 8.91 14.74 -13.55
CA GLY A 43 8.60 15.31 -14.87
C GLY A 43 9.17 16.72 -15.06
N GLY A 44 9.09 17.57 -14.03
CA GLY A 44 9.68 18.91 -14.05
C GLY A 44 11.21 18.90 -14.11
N LEU A 45 11.87 18.05 -13.32
CA LEU A 45 13.32 17.87 -13.35
C LEU A 45 13.79 17.32 -14.70
N ALA A 46 13.04 16.38 -15.28
CA ALA A 46 13.36 15.82 -16.59
C ALA A 46 13.18 16.84 -17.73
N PHE A 47 12.29 17.83 -17.56
CA PHE A 47 12.19 18.95 -18.49
C PHE A 47 13.39 19.90 -18.39
N ALA A 48 13.86 20.17 -17.17
CA ALA A 48 15.02 21.05 -16.93
C ALA A 48 16.37 20.38 -17.28
N ILE A 49 16.50 19.09 -16.99
CA ILE A 49 17.71 18.29 -17.20
C ILE A 49 17.42 17.25 -18.28
N ARG A 50 17.77 17.59 -19.52
CA ARG A 50 17.56 16.71 -20.68
C ARG A 50 18.55 15.55 -20.76
N ASP A 51 19.70 15.66 -20.11
CA ASP A 51 20.67 14.57 -20.03
C ASP A 51 20.20 13.52 -19.01
N TRP A 52 19.93 12.31 -19.50
CA TRP A 52 19.38 11.22 -18.70
C TRP A 52 20.35 10.74 -17.63
N TYR A 53 21.67 10.83 -17.86
CA TYR A 53 22.68 10.44 -16.88
C TYR A 53 22.70 11.40 -15.69
N THR A 54 22.75 12.70 -15.98
CA THR A 54 22.67 13.75 -14.96
C THR A 54 21.35 13.69 -14.20
N LEU A 55 20.22 13.48 -14.89
CA LEU A 55 18.91 13.32 -14.24
C LEU A 55 18.90 12.12 -13.29
N GLN A 56 19.43 10.97 -13.71
CA GLN A 56 19.51 9.78 -12.87
C GLN A 56 20.37 10.03 -11.63
N LEU A 57 21.49 10.75 -11.77
CA LEU A 57 22.35 11.12 -10.65
C LEU A 57 21.62 12.05 -9.66
N VAL A 58 20.96 13.10 -10.17
CA VAL A 58 20.18 14.05 -9.35
C VAL A 58 19.06 13.36 -8.57
N VAL A 59 18.38 12.37 -9.16
CA VAL A 59 17.34 11.59 -8.47
C VAL A 59 17.94 10.58 -7.47
N SER A 60 19.11 10.01 -7.79
CA SER A 60 19.75 8.99 -6.95
C SER A 60 20.38 9.57 -5.68
N VAL A 61 20.92 10.79 -5.73
CA VAL A 61 21.58 11.44 -4.58
C VAL A 61 20.63 11.58 -3.37
N PRO A 62 19.41 12.14 -3.48
CA PRO A 62 18.46 12.20 -2.37
C PRO A 62 18.06 10.82 -1.82
N LEU A 63 17.93 9.82 -2.70
CA LEU A 63 17.63 8.44 -2.30
C LEU A 63 18.78 7.83 -1.50
N PHE A 64 20.02 8.05 -1.93
CA PHE A 64 21.21 7.60 -1.23
C PHE A 64 21.35 8.27 0.14
N VAL A 65 21.12 9.59 0.21
CA VAL A 65 21.10 10.33 1.47
C VAL A 65 20.02 9.78 2.40
N SER A 66 18.81 9.54 1.88
CA SER A 66 17.71 8.93 2.65
C SER A 66 18.06 7.53 3.15
N PHE A 67 18.77 6.73 2.34
CA PHE A 67 19.29 5.43 2.74
C PHE A 67 20.28 5.53 3.91
N LEU A 68 21.17 6.52 3.90
CA LEU A 68 22.08 6.77 5.03
C LEU A 68 21.31 7.16 6.32
N PHE A 69 20.30 8.02 6.20
CA PHE A 69 19.43 8.42 7.30
C PHE A 69 18.53 7.29 7.83
N SER A 70 18.20 6.30 6.99
CA SER A 70 17.39 5.14 7.38
C SER A 70 17.98 4.40 8.57
N ARG A 71 19.32 4.41 8.74
CA ARG A 71 20.00 3.79 9.89
C ARG A 71 19.64 4.42 11.25
N TRP A 72 19.05 5.62 11.25
CA TRP A 72 18.60 6.30 12.47
C TRP A 72 17.10 6.20 12.70
N LEU A 73 16.35 5.66 11.73
CA LEU A 73 14.94 5.38 11.91
C LEU A 73 14.78 4.26 12.94
N VAL A 74 13.80 4.44 13.81
CA VAL A 74 13.45 3.44 14.81
C VAL A 74 12.70 2.32 14.09
N GLU A 75 13.25 1.11 14.16
CA GLU A 75 12.61 -0.10 13.65
C GLU A 75 11.22 -0.31 14.27
N SER A 76 10.32 -0.97 13.55
CA SER A 76 8.97 -1.30 14.03
C SER A 76 9.03 -1.95 15.42
N ALA A 77 8.40 -1.30 16.42
CA ALA A 77 8.35 -1.83 17.78
C ALA A 77 7.61 -3.17 17.81
N ARG A 78 6.55 -3.31 16.98
CA ARG A 78 5.82 -4.56 16.80
C ARG A 78 6.71 -5.66 16.22
N TRP A 79 7.50 -5.36 15.19
CA TRP A 79 8.41 -6.35 14.58
C TRP A 79 9.48 -6.82 15.56
N LEU A 80 10.07 -5.91 16.34
CA LEU A 80 11.05 -6.26 17.38
C LEU A 80 10.46 -7.23 18.41
N VAL A 81 9.22 -7.00 18.85
CA VAL A 81 8.55 -7.90 19.80
C VAL A 81 8.26 -9.26 19.19
N ILE A 82 7.72 -9.30 17.97
CA ILE A 82 7.40 -10.54 17.26
C ILE A 82 8.65 -11.38 16.95
N THR A 83 9.81 -10.74 16.78
CA THR A 83 11.10 -11.41 16.55
C THR A 83 11.84 -11.81 17.84
N ASN A 84 11.14 -11.82 18.98
CA ASN A 84 11.68 -12.11 20.32
C ASN A 84 12.72 -11.10 20.84
N LYS A 85 12.83 -9.91 20.25
CA LYS A 85 13.70 -8.81 20.71
C LYS A 85 12.96 -7.84 21.62
N PHE A 86 12.42 -8.35 22.72
CA PHE A 86 11.56 -7.60 23.64
C PHE A 86 12.23 -6.35 24.24
N GLU A 87 13.51 -6.46 24.62
CA GLU A 87 14.27 -5.33 25.21
C GLU A 87 14.48 -4.18 24.23
N GLU A 88 14.79 -4.47 22.97
CA GLU A 88 14.94 -3.47 21.91
C GLU A 88 13.59 -2.81 21.60
N GLY A 89 12.51 -3.59 21.50
CA GLY A 89 11.15 -3.09 21.30
C GLY A 89 10.67 -2.19 22.45
N LEU A 90 10.96 -2.58 23.69
CA LEU A 90 10.63 -1.80 24.88
C LEU A 90 11.40 -0.48 24.92
N LYS A 91 12.70 -0.50 24.58
CA LYS A 91 13.53 0.70 24.47
C LYS A 91 13.01 1.66 23.39
N ALA A 92 12.59 1.13 22.25
CA ALA A 92 11.98 1.92 21.17
C ALA A 92 10.68 2.60 21.64
N LEU A 93 9.80 1.87 22.33
CA LEU A 93 8.54 2.41 22.86
C LEU A 93 8.76 3.47 23.93
N ARG A 94 9.68 3.23 24.87
CA ARG A 94 10.04 4.22 25.91
C ARG A 94 10.59 5.50 25.29
N LYS A 95 11.45 5.40 24.28
CA LYS A 95 11.99 6.56 23.56
C LYS A 95 10.88 7.35 22.85
N ALA A 96 9.91 6.66 22.25
CA ALA A 96 8.76 7.31 21.61
C ALA A 96 7.83 7.98 22.64
N ALA A 97 7.51 7.30 23.75
CA ALA A 97 6.72 7.85 24.84
C ALA A 97 7.37 9.09 25.48
N GLN A 98 8.70 9.09 25.63
CA GLN A 98 9.46 10.26 26.10
C GLN A 98 9.35 11.44 25.11
N ARG A 99 9.47 11.19 23.80
CA ARG A 99 9.32 12.23 22.76
C ARG A 99 7.90 12.81 22.72
N ASN A 100 6.90 11.99 23.03
CA ASN A 100 5.49 12.41 23.05
C ASN A 100 5.05 12.97 24.42
N GLY A 101 5.96 13.13 25.38
CA GLY A 101 5.68 13.70 26.70
C GLY A 101 4.95 12.76 27.68
N ARG A 102 4.76 11.48 27.33
CA ARG A 102 4.06 10.47 28.14
C ARG A 102 5.02 9.60 28.96
N LYS A 103 5.88 10.23 29.77
CA LYS A 103 6.93 9.52 30.56
C LYS A 103 6.35 8.45 31.49
N ASN A 104 5.24 8.75 32.16
CA ASN A 104 4.57 7.82 33.10
C ASN A 104 4.09 6.53 32.40
N ALA A 105 3.61 6.63 31.16
CA ALA A 105 3.19 5.47 30.38
C ALA A 105 4.39 4.65 29.86
N GLY A 106 5.53 5.30 29.60
CA GLY A 106 6.79 4.64 29.25
C GLY A 106 7.43 3.86 30.41
N GLU A 107 7.29 4.36 31.64
CA GLU A 107 7.80 3.69 32.85
C GLU A 107 6.92 2.51 33.28
N ALA A 108 5.59 2.61 33.07
CA ALA A 108 4.65 1.51 33.32
C ALA A 108 4.74 0.37 32.28
N LEU A 109 5.44 0.58 31.16
CA LEU A 109 5.69 -0.46 30.17
C LEU A 109 6.80 -1.40 30.66
N THR A 110 6.44 -2.68 30.81
CA THR A 110 7.34 -3.79 31.16
C THR A 110 7.21 -4.90 30.11
N VAL A 111 8.25 -5.73 29.99
CA VAL A 111 8.26 -6.89 29.07
C VAL A 111 7.04 -7.80 29.29
N GLU A 112 6.57 -7.96 30.53
CA GLU A 112 5.41 -8.78 30.87
C GLU A 112 4.09 -8.23 30.30
N VAL A 113 3.91 -6.90 30.37
CA VAL A 113 2.76 -6.20 29.77
C VAL A 113 2.79 -6.35 28.25
N LEU A 114 3.97 -6.26 27.66
CA LEU A 114 4.16 -6.41 26.22
C LEU A 114 3.86 -7.84 25.75
N ARG A 115 4.35 -8.84 26.48
CA ARG A 115 4.12 -10.27 26.21
C ARG A 115 2.66 -10.66 26.35
N SER A 116 2.00 -10.23 27.43
CA SER A 116 0.57 -10.50 27.65
C SER A 116 -0.31 -9.86 26.58
N THR A 117 0.04 -8.64 26.15
CA THR A 117 -0.74 -7.88 25.16
C THR A 117 -0.52 -8.40 23.74
N MET A 118 0.64 -8.97 23.44
CA MET A 118 0.97 -9.51 22.11
C MET A 118 0.96 -11.04 22.04
N LYS A 119 0.40 -11.72 23.04
CA LYS A 119 0.43 -13.18 23.17
C LYS A 119 -0.10 -13.90 21.92
N GLU A 120 -1.26 -13.47 21.44
CA GLU A 120 -1.91 -14.04 20.25
C GLU A 120 -1.06 -13.85 18.97
N GLU A 121 -0.52 -12.65 18.76
CA GLU A 121 0.37 -12.36 17.62
C GLU A 121 1.70 -13.13 17.72
N LEU A 122 2.20 -13.36 18.94
CA LEU A 122 3.39 -14.15 19.19
C LEU A 122 3.15 -15.63 18.86
N GLU A 123 1.99 -16.17 19.24
CA GLU A 123 1.56 -17.53 18.92
C GLU A 123 1.46 -17.72 17.39
N ILE A 124 0.83 -16.78 16.67
CA ILE A 124 0.71 -16.85 15.20
C ILE A 124 2.09 -16.69 14.52
N ALA A 125 2.98 -15.87 15.07
CA ALA A 125 4.33 -15.72 14.54
C ALA A 125 5.21 -16.96 14.76
N GLN A 126 5.01 -17.66 15.88
CA GLN A 126 5.67 -18.94 16.17
C GLN A 126 5.18 -20.06 15.25
N GLU A 127 3.90 -20.03 14.86
CA GLU A 127 3.34 -20.96 13.87
C GLU A 127 3.94 -20.81 12.46
N LYS A 128 4.73 -19.76 12.19
CA LYS A 128 5.42 -19.48 10.90
C LYS A 128 4.58 -19.94 9.69
N PRO A 129 3.45 -19.28 9.37
CA PRO A 129 2.63 -19.69 8.24
C PRO A 129 3.47 -19.70 6.97
N SER A 130 3.59 -20.89 6.39
CA SER A 130 4.38 -21.12 5.19
C SER A 130 3.58 -20.64 3.99
N VAL A 131 4.23 -19.93 3.05
CA VAL A 131 3.62 -19.45 1.80
C VAL A 131 2.83 -20.52 1.03
N PRO A 132 3.26 -21.80 1.01
CA PRO A 132 2.51 -22.87 0.35
C PRO A 132 1.19 -23.23 1.01
N ASP A 133 1.07 -23.08 2.34
CA ASP A 133 -0.17 -23.40 3.05
C ASP A 133 -1.32 -22.47 2.64
N LEU A 134 -0.95 -21.27 2.19
CA LEU A 134 -1.87 -20.30 1.60
C LEU A 134 -2.57 -20.81 0.33
N PHE A 135 -1.87 -21.62 -0.47
CA PHE A 135 -2.38 -22.22 -1.70
C PHE A 135 -3.03 -23.59 -1.46
N ARG A 136 -2.81 -24.19 -0.29
CA ARG A 136 -3.40 -25.47 0.14
C ARG A 136 -4.89 -25.33 0.45
N THR A 137 -5.32 -24.16 0.92
CA THR A 137 -6.74 -23.85 1.13
C THR A 137 -7.41 -23.42 -0.19
N PRO A 138 -8.34 -24.21 -0.76
CA PRO A 138 -8.89 -23.95 -2.10
C PRO A 138 -9.68 -22.63 -2.18
N ILE A 139 -10.32 -22.21 -1.08
CA ILE A 139 -11.05 -20.93 -0.99
C ILE A 139 -10.08 -19.74 -1.07
N LEU A 140 -8.94 -19.83 -0.38
CA LEU A 140 -7.93 -18.76 -0.36
C LEU A 140 -7.20 -18.67 -1.70
N ARG A 141 -6.86 -19.82 -2.30
CA ARG A 141 -6.33 -19.89 -3.67
C ARG A 141 -7.27 -19.23 -4.68
N ARG A 142 -8.57 -19.53 -4.64
CA ARG A 142 -9.56 -18.91 -5.53
C ARG A 142 -9.58 -17.39 -5.35
N ARG A 143 -9.56 -16.88 -4.11
CA ARG A 143 -9.52 -15.44 -3.82
C ARG A 143 -8.23 -14.78 -4.35
N ILE A 144 -7.07 -15.40 -4.14
CA ILE A 144 -5.79 -14.89 -4.64
C ILE A 144 -5.78 -14.86 -6.16
N CYS A 145 -6.19 -15.93 -6.84
CA CYS A 145 -6.25 -15.96 -8.30
C CYS A 145 -7.19 -14.88 -8.86
N LEU A 146 -8.38 -14.69 -8.25
CA LEU A 146 -9.31 -13.64 -8.65
C LEU A 146 -8.72 -12.24 -8.44
N LEU A 147 -8.10 -11.97 -7.29
CA LEU A 147 -7.46 -10.68 -7.02
C LEU A 147 -6.30 -10.41 -7.98
N SER A 148 -5.49 -11.43 -8.30
CA SER A 148 -4.40 -11.34 -9.27
C SER A 148 -4.93 -11.05 -10.68
N PHE A 149 -6.02 -11.71 -11.09
CA PHE A 149 -6.68 -11.45 -12.37
C PHE A 149 -7.20 -10.01 -12.45
N VAL A 150 -7.92 -9.54 -11.43
CA VAL A 150 -8.42 -8.16 -11.36
C VAL A 150 -7.28 -7.14 -11.38
N ARG A 151 -6.20 -7.40 -10.65
CA ARG A 151 -4.99 -6.56 -10.70
C ARG A 151 -4.42 -6.51 -12.10
N PHE A 152 -4.21 -7.66 -12.74
CA PHE A 152 -3.70 -7.72 -14.11
C PHE A 152 -4.60 -6.94 -15.08
N ALA A 153 -5.92 -7.14 -15.01
CA ALA A 153 -6.91 -6.44 -15.83
C ALA A 153 -6.94 -4.92 -15.62
N THR A 154 -6.40 -4.42 -14.49
CA THR A 154 -6.31 -2.98 -14.21
C THR A 154 -4.93 -2.40 -14.55
N TYR A 155 -3.86 -3.15 -14.29
CA TYR A 155 -2.48 -2.71 -14.56
C TYR A 155 -2.16 -2.65 -16.05
N MET A 156 -2.62 -3.63 -16.84
CA MET A 156 -2.36 -3.67 -18.27
C MET A 156 -2.90 -2.41 -18.98
N PRO A 157 -4.19 -2.04 -18.81
CA PRO A 157 -4.70 -0.82 -19.43
C PRO A 157 -4.09 0.46 -18.88
N PHE A 158 -3.74 0.52 -17.59
CA PHE A 158 -3.08 1.69 -17.01
C PHE A 158 -1.76 2.02 -17.74
N TYR A 159 -0.86 1.04 -17.88
CA TYR A 159 0.38 1.23 -18.61
C TYR A 159 0.16 1.42 -20.11
N GLY A 160 -0.80 0.69 -20.70
CA GLY A 160 -1.16 0.83 -22.11
C GLY A 160 -1.61 2.26 -22.45
N LEU A 161 -2.48 2.86 -21.64
CA LEU A 161 -2.96 4.23 -21.83
C LEU A 161 -1.85 5.27 -21.64
N ILE A 162 -0.98 5.08 -20.64
CA ILE A 162 0.18 5.96 -20.41
C ILE A 162 1.12 5.94 -21.62
N LEU A 163 1.49 4.75 -22.10
CA LEU A 163 2.37 4.60 -23.26
C LEU A 163 1.73 5.16 -24.53
N HIS A 164 0.44 4.91 -24.73
CA HIS A 164 -0.32 5.46 -25.87
C HIS A 164 -0.31 6.99 -25.87
N LEU A 165 -0.55 7.61 -24.71
CA LEU A 165 -0.50 9.07 -24.57
C LEU A 165 0.90 9.65 -24.73
N GLN A 166 1.92 8.97 -24.24
CA GLN A 166 3.32 9.38 -24.44
C GLN A 166 3.75 9.27 -25.90
N HIS A 167 3.20 8.31 -26.66
CA HIS A 167 3.49 8.13 -28.08
C HIS A 167 2.77 9.18 -28.96
N ILE A 168 1.51 9.48 -28.66
CA ILE A 168 0.76 10.54 -29.36
C ILE A 168 1.29 11.93 -29.01
N GLY A 169 1.82 12.08 -27.80
CA GLY A 169 2.28 13.35 -27.25
C GLY A 169 3.64 13.80 -27.77
N ASN A 170 3.74 15.07 -28.18
CA ASN A 170 5.02 15.66 -28.58
C ASN A 170 6.02 15.87 -27.41
N ASN A 171 5.57 15.79 -26.15
CA ASN A 171 6.42 16.04 -24.97
C ASN A 171 6.14 15.04 -23.84
N VAL A 172 6.95 13.97 -23.76
CA VAL A 172 6.86 12.92 -22.73
C VAL A 172 6.94 13.49 -21.30
N PHE A 173 7.75 14.54 -21.09
CA PHE A 173 7.91 15.19 -19.78
C PHE A 173 6.64 15.88 -19.31
N LEU A 174 5.91 16.54 -20.22
CA LEU A 174 4.67 17.23 -19.89
C LEU A 174 3.58 16.22 -19.49
N PHE A 175 3.49 15.10 -20.22
CA PHE A 175 2.57 14.02 -19.88
C PHE A 175 2.88 13.39 -18.53
N GLN A 176 4.16 13.27 -18.16
CA GLN A 176 4.55 12.78 -16.84
C GLN A 176 3.99 13.65 -15.70
N VAL A 177 4.06 14.98 -15.85
CA VAL A 177 3.48 15.95 -14.91
C VAL A 177 1.96 15.87 -14.93
N LEU A 178 1.35 15.79 -16.11
CA LEU A 178 -0.10 15.69 -16.28
C LEU A 178 -0.68 14.45 -15.58
N PHE A 179 -0.04 13.29 -15.74
CA PHE A 179 -0.45 12.07 -15.05
C PHE A 179 -0.36 12.19 -13.53
N GLY A 180 0.69 12.84 -13.01
CA GLY A 180 0.82 13.09 -11.57
C GLY A 180 -0.33 13.98 -11.06
N MET A 181 -0.69 15.00 -11.84
CA MET A 181 -1.79 15.91 -11.54
C MET A 181 -3.16 15.24 -11.59
N VAL A 182 -3.39 14.34 -12.55
CA VAL A 182 -4.66 13.61 -12.71
C VAL A 182 -4.80 12.50 -11.67
N ASN A 183 -3.70 11.81 -11.31
CA ASN A 183 -3.72 10.74 -10.31
C ASN A 183 -4.11 11.24 -8.91
N LEU A 184 -3.78 12.49 -8.57
CA LEU A 184 -4.07 13.08 -7.26
C LEU A 184 -5.58 13.15 -6.95
N PRO A 185 -6.43 13.82 -7.76
CA PRO A 185 -7.87 13.83 -7.56
C PRO A 185 -8.48 12.43 -7.77
N SER A 186 -7.95 11.61 -8.68
CA SER A 186 -8.43 10.24 -8.86
C SER A 186 -8.27 9.39 -7.61
N ASN A 187 -7.15 9.51 -6.89
CA ASN A 187 -6.94 8.82 -5.63
C ASN A 187 -7.91 9.31 -4.54
N TYR A 188 -8.21 10.62 -4.50
CA TYR A 188 -9.19 11.16 -3.57
C TYR A 188 -10.62 10.65 -3.86
N ILE A 189 -11.03 10.66 -5.13
CA ILE A 189 -12.32 10.11 -5.58
C ILE A 189 -12.40 8.62 -5.23
N ALA A 190 -11.32 7.86 -5.42
CA ALA A 190 -11.26 6.46 -5.03
C ALA A 190 -11.52 6.31 -3.52
N LEU A 191 -10.81 7.05 -2.66
CA LEU A 191 -11.01 7.00 -1.21
C LEU A 191 -12.45 7.31 -0.80
N LEU A 192 -13.07 8.34 -1.41
CA LEU A 192 -14.48 8.66 -1.16
C LEU A 192 -15.43 7.54 -1.61
N ALA A 193 -15.25 7.02 -2.82
CA ALA A 193 -16.07 5.93 -3.35
C ALA A 193 -15.98 4.68 -2.46
N LEU A 194 -14.78 4.38 -1.95
CA LEU A 194 -14.53 3.26 -1.06
C LEU A 194 -15.23 3.39 0.29
N ASN A 195 -15.25 4.61 0.84
CA ASN A 195 -15.91 4.90 2.12
C ASN A 195 -17.44 4.89 2.01
N HIS A 196 -18.01 5.34 0.89
CA HIS A 196 -19.47 5.49 0.73
C HIS A 196 -20.17 4.32 0.04
N MET A 197 -19.57 3.75 -1.01
CA MET A 197 -20.21 2.75 -1.88
C MET A 197 -19.79 1.32 -1.57
N GLY A 198 -18.77 1.15 -0.74
CA GLY A 198 -18.18 -0.14 -0.43
C GLY A 198 -17.23 -0.65 -1.53
N ARG A 199 -16.29 -1.49 -1.10
CA ARG A 199 -15.10 -1.89 -1.88
C ARG A 199 -15.40 -2.56 -3.21
N ARG A 200 -16.35 -3.50 -3.25
CA ARG A 200 -16.68 -4.28 -4.47
C ARG A 200 -17.40 -3.42 -5.51
N VAL A 201 -18.32 -2.58 -5.07
CA VAL A 201 -19.11 -1.71 -5.96
C VAL A 201 -18.19 -0.68 -6.62
N SER A 202 -17.29 -0.04 -5.85
CA SER A 202 -16.31 0.89 -6.41
C SER A 202 -15.43 0.22 -7.47
N GLN A 203 -14.96 -1.01 -7.23
CA GLN A 203 -14.18 -1.75 -8.23
C GLN A 203 -14.95 -2.03 -9.52
N MET A 204 -16.22 -2.44 -9.43
CA MET A 204 -17.05 -2.68 -10.61
C MET A 204 -17.26 -1.39 -11.40
N ILE A 205 -17.58 -0.28 -10.72
CA ILE A 205 -17.81 1.02 -11.36
C ILE A 205 -16.54 1.50 -12.07
N PHE A 206 -15.39 1.53 -11.39
CA PHE A 206 -14.15 1.98 -12.01
C PHE A 206 -13.71 1.06 -13.15
N GLY A 207 -13.89 -0.26 -13.00
CA GLY A 207 -13.59 -1.23 -14.06
C GLY A 207 -14.46 -1.04 -15.31
N SER A 208 -15.77 -0.86 -15.13
CA SER A 208 -16.70 -0.61 -16.24
C SER A 208 -16.41 0.72 -16.92
N LEU A 209 -16.19 1.79 -16.16
CA LEU A 209 -15.83 3.11 -16.71
C LEU A 209 -14.51 3.04 -17.49
N LEU A 210 -13.50 2.35 -16.97
CA LEU A 210 -12.23 2.14 -17.68
C LEU A 210 -12.44 1.43 -19.01
N GLY A 211 -13.24 0.35 -19.03
CA GLY A 211 -13.58 -0.35 -20.26
C GLY A 211 -14.26 0.55 -21.29
N ILE A 212 -15.20 1.40 -20.86
CA ILE A 212 -15.86 2.39 -21.72
C ILE A 212 -14.84 3.37 -22.31
N PHE A 213 -13.97 3.96 -21.48
CA PHE A 213 -12.96 4.91 -21.97
C PHE A 213 -12.01 4.29 -23.00
N ILE A 214 -11.58 3.05 -22.80
CA ILE A 214 -10.72 2.35 -23.75
C ILE A 214 -11.46 2.11 -25.06
N LEU A 215 -12.69 1.57 -25.02
CA LEU A 215 -13.48 1.31 -26.21
C LEU A 215 -13.75 2.60 -27.00
N THR A 216 -14.19 3.67 -26.32
CA THR A 216 -14.42 4.97 -26.96
C THR A 216 -13.14 5.52 -27.58
N THR A 217 -11.98 5.37 -26.92
CA THR A 217 -10.69 5.81 -27.46
C THR A 217 -10.30 5.04 -28.73
N THR A 218 -10.59 3.74 -28.80
CA THR A 218 -10.28 2.90 -29.97
C THR A 218 -11.15 3.24 -31.19
N PHE A 219 -12.41 3.62 -30.99
CA PHE A 219 -13.32 3.95 -32.10
C PHE A 219 -13.23 5.40 -32.58
N LEU A 220 -12.38 6.23 -31.97
CA LEU A 220 -12.22 7.62 -32.38
C LEU A 220 -11.26 7.77 -33.57
N PRO A 221 -11.66 8.52 -34.62
CA PRO A 221 -10.82 8.76 -35.78
C PRO A 221 -9.58 9.60 -35.44
N GLU A 222 -8.50 9.40 -36.21
CA GLU A 222 -7.20 10.01 -35.93
C GLU A 222 -7.18 11.54 -36.04
N GLU A 223 -8.12 12.11 -36.78
CA GLU A 223 -8.22 13.57 -36.95
C GLU A 223 -8.59 14.29 -35.63
N MET A 224 -9.26 13.61 -34.69
CA MET A 224 -9.73 14.20 -33.43
C MET A 224 -8.73 14.01 -32.27
N GLN A 225 -7.48 14.44 -32.47
CA GLN A 225 -6.39 14.21 -31.52
C GLN A 225 -6.67 14.75 -30.10
N THR A 226 -7.22 15.96 -29.98
CA THR A 226 -7.52 16.59 -28.67
C THR A 226 -8.52 15.79 -27.86
N LEU A 227 -9.57 15.28 -28.50
CA LEU A 227 -10.61 14.48 -27.86
C LEU A 227 -10.04 13.14 -27.39
N ARG A 228 -9.23 12.49 -28.23
CA ARG A 228 -8.55 11.23 -27.92
C ARG A 228 -7.60 11.36 -26.73
N VAL A 229 -6.81 12.43 -26.66
CA VAL A 229 -5.91 12.71 -25.53
C VAL A 229 -6.71 12.95 -24.24
N THR A 230 -7.79 13.72 -24.33
CA THR A 230 -8.64 14.03 -23.16
C THR A 230 -9.28 12.75 -22.60
N LEU A 231 -9.89 11.93 -23.44
CA LEU A 231 -10.51 10.66 -23.03
C LEU A 231 -9.50 9.66 -22.49
N SER A 232 -8.35 9.53 -23.15
CA SER A 232 -7.27 8.65 -22.66
C SER A 232 -6.77 9.11 -21.29
N THR A 233 -6.63 10.42 -21.08
CA THR A 233 -6.17 11.01 -19.81
C THR A 233 -7.19 10.75 -18.69
N LEU A 234 -8.49 10.89 -18.99
CA LEU A 234 -9.56 10.50 -18.06
C LEU A 234 -9.53 9.00 -17.76
N GLY A 235 -9.29 8.15 -18.78
CA GLY A 235 -9.11 6.71 -18.62
C GLY A 235 -7.92 6.35 -17.71
N VAL A 236 -6.81 7.09 -17.79
CA VAL A 236 -5.67 6.94 -16.86
C VAL A 236 -6.10 7.28 -15.43
N GLY A 237 -6.84 8.36 -15.22
CA GLY A 237 -7.38 8.72 -13.91
C GLY A 237 -8.31 7.66 -13.33
N VAL A 238 -9.24 7.12 -14.14
CA VAL A 238 -10.13 6.02 -13.70
C VAL A 238 -9.35 4.74 -13.41
N SER A 239 -8.34 4.41 -14.22
CA SER A 239 -7.44 3.29 -13.96
C SER A 239 -6.71 3.44 -12.63
N SER A 240 -6.23 4.65 -12.33
CA SER A 240 -5.58 4.99 -11.07
C SER A 240 -6.50 4.76 -9.87
N ALA A 241 -7.75 5.21 -9.96
CA ALA A 241 -8.77 4.98 -8.94
C ALA A 241 -9.11 3.48 -8.75
N ALA A 242 -9.15 2.71 -9.84
CA ALA A 242 -9.33 1.27 -9.80
C ALA A 242 -8.15 0.54 -9.14
N LEU A 243 -6.90 0.98 -9.40
CA LEU A 243 -5.69 0.44 -8.76
C LEU A 243 -5.67 0.69 -7.26
N MET A 244 -6.04 1.89 -6.82
CA MET A 244 -6.17 2.22 -5.40
C MET A 244 -7.22 1.33 -4.71
N SER A 245 -8.38 1.20 -5.34
CA SER A 245 -9.48 0.36 -4.85
C SER A 245 -9.07 -1.11 -4.72
N THR A 246 -8.36 -1.63 -5.71
CA THR A 246 -7.87 -3.02 -5.73
C THR A 246 -6.76 -3.27 -4.71
N SER A 247 -5.87 -2.31 -4.51
CA SER A 247 -4.80 -2.41 -3.52
C SER A 247 -5.38 -2.52 -2.12
N ALA A 248 -6.38 -1.68 -1.81
CA ALA A 248 -6.98 -1.67 -0.51
C ALA A 248 -8.00 -2.83 -0.29
N HIS A 249 -8.66 -3.34 -1.35
CA HIS A 249 -9.40 -4.62 -1.25
C HIS A 249 -8.46 -5.80 -0.93
N GLY A 250 -7.30 -5.84 -1.61
CA GLY A 250 -6.29 -6.88 -1.38
C GLY A 250 -5.73 -6.85 0.05
N ASN A 251 -5.57 -5.65 0.62
CA ASN A 251 -5.15 -5.50 2.01
C ASN A 251 -6.21 -6.04 2.98
N GLU A 252 -7.50 -5.80 2.76
CA GLU A 252 -8.57 -6.32 3.63
C GLU A 252 -8.71 -7.85 3.58
N LEU A 253 -8.49 -8.45 2.42
CA LEU A 253 -8.68 -9.89 2.18
C LEU A 253 -7.49 -10.76 2.63
N ILE A 254 -6.28 -10.20 2.67
CA ILE A 254 -5.06 -10.96 2.97
C ILE A 254 -4.62 -10.63 4.41
N PRO A 255 -4.44 -11.64 5.29
CA PRO A 255 -3.95 -11.41 6.65
C PRO A 255 -2.61 -10.70 6.64
N THR A 256 -2.40 -9.77 7.58
CA THR A 256 -1.22 -8.87 7.66
C THR A 256 0.11 -9.62 7.61
N ILE A 257 0.16 -10.81 8.21
CA ILE A 257 1.33 -11.69 8.30
C ILE A 257 1.72 -12.31 6.94
N ILE A 258 0.78 -12.33 5.99
CA ILE A 258 0.96 -12.90 4.65
C ILE A 258 1.04 -11.80 3.58
N ARG A 259 0.61 -10.56 3.87
CA ARG A 259 0.58 -9.45 2.91
C ARG A 259 1.93 -9.21 2.22
N TYR A 260 3.04 -9.25 2.95
CA TYR A 260 4.35 -9.04 2.34
C TYR A 260 4.81 -10.22 1.49
N LYS A 261 4.47 -11.45 1.89
CA LYS A 261 4.78 -12.68 1.11
C LYS A 261 3.90 -12.81 -0.14
N SER A 262 2.65 -12.32 -0.10
CA SER A 262 1.72 -12.40 -1.23
C SER A 262 2.01 -11.40 -2.34
N HIS A 263 2.58 -10.23 -2.02
CA HIS A 263 3.02 -9.25 -3.04
C HIS A 263 4.35 -9.66 -3.71
N GLY A 264 5.06 -10.65 -3.17
CA GLY A 264 6.38 -11.10 -3.65
C GLY A 264 6.44 -12.49 -4.31
N SER A 265 5.31 -13.17 -4.52
CA SER A 265 5.11 -14.47 -5.21
C SER A 265 6.32 -15.43 -5.36
N SER A 266 6.15 -16.66 -4.83
CA SER A 266 6.79 -17.96 -5.17
C SER A 266 7.92 -18.54 -4.28
N SER A 267 7.64 -19.70 -3.66
CA SER A 267 8.48 -20.93 -3.54
C SER A 267 8.49 -21.67 -2.17
N MET A 268 8.18 -22.99 -2.23
CA MET A 268 8.59 -24.19 -1.45
C MET A 268 8.11 -24.53 -0.01
N VAL A 269 7.14 -25.47 0.01
CA VAL A 269 6.89 -26.76 0.73
C VAL A 269 7.33 -27.03 2.20
N LYS A 270 6.32 -27.16 3.11
CA LYS A 270 5.99 -28.22 4.14
C LYS A 270 5.18 -27.60 5.32
N THR A 271 3.90 -27.98 5.53
CA THR A 271 3.35 -28.91 6.57
C THR A 271 3.16 -28.23 7.94
N ASP A 272 2.03 -28.18 8.68
CA ASP A 272 0.66 -28.74 8.65
C ASP A 272 -0.30 -27.73 9.34
N LEU A 273 -1.54 -27.56 8.84
CA LEU A 273 -2.47 -26.51 9.30
C LEU A 273 -3.94 -26.95 9.51
N PRO A 274 -4.28 -27.91 10.39
CA PRO A 274 -5.69 -28.18 10.71
C PRO A 274 -6.32 -27.25 11.77
N GLN A 275 -5.56 -26.43 12.50
CA GLN A 275 -6.10 -25.68 13.67
C GLN A 275 -6.55 -24.23 13.37
N LEU A 276 -6.01 -23.58 12.34
CA LEU A 276 -6.31 -22.18 12.01
C LEU A 276 -7.70 -21.94 11.38
N ILE A 277 -8.35 -22.99 10.86
CA ILE A 277 -9.66 -22.88 10.21
C ILE A 277 -10.80 -22.75 11.24
N ASN A 278 -10.63 -23.29 12.45
CA ASN A 278 -11.69 -23.26 13.46
C ASN A 278 -11.82 -21.89 14.16
N ILE A 279 -10.78 -21.05 14.14
CA ILE A 279 -10.81 -19.72 14.75
C ILE A 279 -11.48 -18.69 13.82
N TYR A 280 -11.33 -18.82 12.50
CA TYR A 280 -11.81 -17.82 11.54
C TYR A 280 -13.17 -18.14 10.90
N SER A 281 -13.71 -19.35 11.07
CA SER A 281 -15.04 -19.71 10.54
C SER A 281 -16.21 -19.38 11.47
N GLY A 282 -15.94 -18.91 12.69
CA GLY A 282 -16.98 -18.68 13.69
C GLY A 282 -16.83 -17.34 14.40
N LYS A 283 -17.33 -16.24 13.81
CA LYS A 283 -18.14 -15.27 14.56
C LYS A 283 -18.78 -14.20 13.67
N ASN A 284 -20.05 -13.99 13.97
CA ASN A 284 -20.99 -13.05 13.43
C ASN A 284 -20.53 -11.59 13.58
N THR A 285 -21.01 -10.77 12.64
CA THR A 285 -21.35 -9.35 12.75
C THR A 285 -21.32 -8.75 14.16
N GLY A 286 -20.45 -7.75 14.40
CA GLY A 286 -20.71 -6.74 15.44
C GLY A 286 -19.56 -6.33 16.37
N GLU A 287 -18.38 -6.95 16.34
CA GLU A 287 -17.29 -6.61 17.27
C GLU A 287 -16.04 -6.12 16.52
N LEU A 288 -15.56 -4.94 16.94
CA LEU A 288 -14.32 -4.32 16.48
C LEU A 288 -13.18 -5.35 16.52
N SER A 289 -12.64 -5.67 15.34
CA SER A 289 -11.48 -6.55 15.15
C SER A 289 -10.44 -6.35 16.25
N GLU A 290 -10.12 -7.41 17.00
CA GLU A 290 -9.29 -7.42 18.22
C GLU A 290 -7.85 -6.92 18.00
N ALA A 291 -7.37 -6.89 16.74
CA ALA A 291 -6.17 -6.16 16.34
C ALA A 291 -6.25 -4.64 16.65
N SER A 292 -7.46 -4.10 16.76
CA SER A 292 -7.76 -2.70 17.10
C SER A 292 -7.52 -2.39 18.57
N ILE A 293 -7.61 -3.38 19.48
CA ILE A 293 -7.44 -3.19 20.93
C ILE A 293 -5.95 -3.03 21.28
N ILE A 294 -5.08 -3.82 20.64
CA ILE A 294 -3.62 -3.78 20.83
C ILE A 294 -3.01 -2.53 20.17
N ILE A 295 -3.49 -2.21 18.96
CA ILE A 295 -3.18 -0.95 18.27
C ILE A 295 -3.68 0.23 19.11
N ALA A 296 -4.88 0.15 19.71
CA ALA A 296 -5.37 1.19 20.62
C ALA A 296 -4.52 1.30 21.89
N PHE A 297 -3.97 0.22 22.43
CA PHE A 297 -3.09 0.25 23.61
C PHE A 297 -1.72 0.89 23.30
N PHE A 298 -1.05 0.47 22.22
CA PHE A 298 0.19 1.12 21.74
C PHE A 298 -0.03 2.60 21.42
N LYS A 299 -1.18 2.95 20.84
CA LYS A 299 -1.55 4.34 20.50
C LYS A 299 -2.14 5.15 21.66
N LYS A 300 -2.43 4.51 22.80
CA LYS A 300 -2.73 5.19 24.06
C LYS A 300 -1.44 5.54 24.79
N ILE A 301 -0.30 4.97 24.39
CA ILE A 301 1.03 5.23 24.97
C ILE A 301 1.87 6.16 24.09
N LEU A 302 1.70 6.11 22.77
CA LEU A 302 2.14 7.16 21.82
C LEU A 302 1.27 8.41 21.97
#